data_AF-A0A371HZU1-F1
#
_entry.id   AF-A0A371HZU1-F1
#
_cell.length_a   1.000
_cell.length_b   1.000
_cell.length_c   1.000
_cell.angle_alpha   90.00
_cell.angle_beta   90.00
_cell.angle_gamma   90.00
#
_symmetry.space_group_name_H-M   'P 1'
#
loop_
_entity.id
_entity.type
_entity.pdbx_description
1 polymer ?
#
loop_
_entity_poly.entity_id
_entity_poly.type
_entity_poly.pdbx_seq_one_letter_code
_entity_poly.pdbx_strand_id
1 'polypeptide(L)' 'MKLCFEMVSNVSTSKEAWEILKTSLEGVDKVKKVCLQTLRGEFESLRMKESESISDFGNRVMTIVNQMKHYGENMENIRV' A
#
# COMPACT_ATOMS: atom_id res chain seq x y z
N MET A 1 8.55 5.53 -10.65
CA MET A 1 9.24 6.83 -10.53
C MET A 1 10.06 7.17 -11.78
N LYS A 2 10.87 6.24 -12.32
CA LYS A 2 11.70 6.45 -13.53
C LYS A 2 10.90 6.90 -14.78
N LEU A 3 9.76 6.27 -15.05
CA LEU A 3 8.89 6.61 -16.18
C LEU A 3 8.26 8.01 -16.08
N CYS A 4 7.89 8.46 -14.87
CA CYS A 4 7.32 9.80 -14.68
C CYS A 4 8.39 10.88 -14.93
N PHE A 5 9.62 10.66 -14.48
CA PHE A 5 10.73 11.56 -14.74
C PHE A 5 11.03 11.70 -16.24
N GLU A 6 11.11 10.59 -16.97
CA GLU A 6 11.32 10.60 -18.43
C GLU A 6 10.18 11.29 -19.18
N MET A 7 8.92 11.12 -18.76
CA MET A 7 7.78 11.82 -19.35
C MET A 7 7.82 13.33 -19.08
N VAL A 8 8.16 13.73 -17.84
CA VAL A 8 8.28 15.15 -17.46
C VAL A 8 9.47 15.84 -18.15
N SER A 9 10.58 15.13 -18.40
CA SER A 9 11.74 15.71 -19.09
C SER A 9 11.49 15.96 -20.59
N ASN A 10 10.44 15.36 -21.17
CA ASN A 10 10.14 15.44 -22.60
C ASN A 10 9.05 16.47 -22.94
N VAL A 11 8.46 17.15 -21.96
CA VAL A 11 7.42 18.16 -22.20
C VAL A 11 7.99 19.58 -22.19
N SER A 12 7.38 20.46 -22.99
CA SER A 12 7.92 21.80 -23.27
C SER A 12 7.36 22.88 -22.34
N THR A 13 6.24 22.58 -21.66
CA THR A 13 5.56 23.55 -20.80
C THR A 13 5.48 23.07 -19.36
N SER A 14 5.54 24.03 -18.43
CA SER A 14 5.32 23.76 -17.01
C SER A 14 3.94 23.17 -16.72
N LYS A 15 2.93 23.55 -17.52
CA LYS A 15 1.57 23.02 -17.40
C LYS A 15 1.50 21.53 -17.70
N GLU A 16 2.10 21.08 -18.79
CA GLU A 16 2.13 19.65 -19.16
C GLU A 16 2.89 18.83 -18.11
N ALA A 17 4.03 19.33 -17.64
CA ALA A 17 4.81 18.69 -16.58
C ALA A 17 3.98 18.50 -15.30
N TRP A 18 3.23 19.53 -14.90
CA TRP A 18 2.35 19.48 -13.74
C TRP A 18 1.24 18.44 -13.88
N GLU A 19 0.56 18.37 -15.04
CA GLU A 19 -0.52 17.38 -15.26
C GLU A 19 0.00 15.93 -15.25
N ILE A 20 1.20 15.69 -15.79
CA ILE A 20 1.85 14.36 -15.72
C ILE A 20 2.14 13.97 -14.28
N LEU A 21 2.72 14.89 -13.50
CA LEU A 21 3.02 14.66 -12.09
C LEU A 21 1.75 14.37 -11.29
N LYS A 22 0.71 15.19 -11.48
CA LYS A 22 -0.58 15.04 -10.82
C LYS A 22 -1.23 13.69 -11.14
N THR A 23 -1.34 13.35 -12.42
CA THR A 23 -1.91 12.07 -12.87
C THR A 23 -1.13 10.89 -12.32
N SER A 24 0.20 10.98 -12.31
CA SER A 24 1.07 9.94 -11.77
C SER A 24 0.87 9.76 -10.27
N LEU A 25 0.78 10.86 -9.52
CA LEU A 25 0.54 10.83 -8.07
C LEU A 25 -0.84 10.25 -7.73
N GLU A 26 -1.88 10.68 -8.44
CA GLU A 26 -3.23 10.09 -8.31
C GLU A 26 -3.24 8.59 -8.61
N GLY A 27 -2.48 8.16 -9.63
CA GLY A 27 -2.29 6.74 -9.95
C GLY A 27 -1.63 5.98 -8.81
N VAL A 28 -0.57 6.53 -8.20
CA VAL A 28 0.10 5.94 -7.03
C VAL A 28 -0.87 5.81 -5.85
N ASP A 29 -1.66 6.83 -5.57
CA ASP A 29 -2.62 6.81 -4.47
C ASP A 29 -3.76 5.80 -4.69
N LYS A 30 -4.23 5.66 -5.94
CA LYS A 30 -5.21 4.62 -6.30
C LYS A 30 -4.64 3.22 -6.07
N VAL A 31 -3.40 2.96 -6.50
CA VAL A 31 -2.74 1.67 -6.27
C VAL A 31 -2.60 1.38 -4.77
N LYS A 32 -2.12 2.35 -3.98
CA LYS A 32 -2.04 2.21 -2.51
C LYS A 32 -3.39 1.84 -1.89
N LYS A 33 -4.47 2.52 -2.29
CA LYS A 33 -5.82 2.23 -1.78
C LYS A 33 -6.26 0.80 -2.10
N VAL A 34 -6.04 0.33 -3.33
CA VAL A 34 -6.41 -1.04 -3.74
C VAL A 34 -5.60 -2.09 -2.96
N CYS A 35 -4.29 -1.87 -2.80
CA CYS A 35 -3.44 -2.74 -1.99
C CYS A 35 -3.91 -2.81 -0.53
N LEU A 36 -4.22 -1.66 0.09
CA LEU A 36 -4.74 -1.61 1.45
C LEU A 36 -6.08 -2.32 1.60
N GLN A 37 -7.02 -2.13 0.67
CA GLN A 37 -8.30 -2.84 0.69
C GLN A 37 -8.13 -4.36 0.61
N THR A 38 -7.20 -4.82 -0.23
CA THR A 38 -6.87 -6.25 -0.35
C THR A 38 -6.33 -6.80 0.98
N LEU A 39 -5.35 -6.11 1.57
CA LEU A 39 -4.73 -6.50 2.84
C LEU A 39 -5.73 -6.50 4.01
N ARG A 40 -6.68 -5.55 4.04
CA ARG A 40 -7.78 -5.56 5.03
C ARG A 40 -8.63 -6.81 4.89
N GLY A 41 -9.02 -7.19 3.68
CA GLY A 41 -9.77 -8.44 3.46
C GLY A 41 -8.97 -9.69 3.86
N GLU A 42 -7.67 -9.73 3.60
CA GLU A 42 -6.78 -10.80 4.07
C GLU A 42 -6.70 -10.86 5.60
N PHE A 43 -6.61 -9.70 6.26
CA PHE A 43 -6.58 -9.59 7.72
C PHE A 43 -7.91 -10.03 8.35
N GLU A 44 -9.04 -9.55 7.84
CA GLU A 44 -10.39 -9.88 8.32
C GLU A 44 -10.72 -11.36 8.14
N SER A 45 -10.22 -11.99 7.08
CA SER A 45 -10.42 -13.42 6.82
C SER A 45 -9.40 -14.31 7.54
N LEU A 46 -8.43 -13.70 8.24
CA LEU A 46 -7.36 -14.41 8.93
C LEU A 46 -7.92 -15.18 10.12
N ARG A 47 -7.66 -16.49 10.11
CA ARG A 47 -8.02 -17.40 11.19
C ARG A 47 -6.89 -18.37 11.44
N MET A 48 -6.67 -18.68 12.71
CA MET A 48 -5.70 -19.67 13.13
C MET A 48 -6.19 -21.06 12.71
N LYS A 49 -5.28 -21.89 12.19
CA LYS A 49 -5.59 -23.28 11.86
C LYS A 49 -5.41 -24.17 13.10
N GLU A 50 -6.12 -25.29 13.16
CA GLU A 50 -6.02 -26.24 14.29
C GLU A 50 -4.61 -26.77 14.52
N SER A 51 -3.83 -26.95 13.44
CA SER A 51 -2.45 -27.45 13.48
C SER A 51 -1.39 -26.35 13.53
N GLU A 52 -1.79 -25.07 13.57
CA GLU A 52 -0.87 -23.94 13.54
C GLU A 52 -0.42 -23.58 14.95
N SER A 53 0.85 -23.24 15.14
CA SER A 53 1.31 -22.73 16.43
C SER A 53 0.91 -21.26 16.60
N ILE A 54 0.79 -20.81 17.86
CA ILE A 54 0.51 -19.40 18.16
C ILE A 54 1.58 -18.48 17.54
N SER A 55 2.85 -18.92 17.55
CA SER A 55 3.94 -18.14 16.98
C SER A 55 3.81 -18.00 15.46
N ASP A 56 3.46 -19.08 14.76
CA ASP A 56 3.28 -19.05 13.30
C ASP A 56 2.11 -18.17 12.89
N PHE A 57 1.00 -18.27 13.64
CA PHE A 57 -0.14 -17.38 13.44
C PHE A 57 0.23 -15.92 13.67
N GLY A 58 0.95 -15.62 14.76
CA GLY A 58 1.46 -14.27 15.07
C GLY A 58 2.37 -13.71 13.97
N ASN A 59 3.23 -14.54 13.39
CA ASN A 59 4.09 -14.15 12.28
C ASN A 59 3.29 -13.75 11.02
N ARG A 60 2.21 -14.48 10.71
CA ARG A 60 1.31 -14.13 9.60
C ARG A 60 0.59 -12.81 9.84
N VAL A 61 0.05 -12.61 11.05
CA VAL A 61 -0.57 -11.35 11.48
C VAL A 61 0.41 -10.19 11.27
N MET A 62 1.64 -10.33 11.80
CA MET A 62 2.68 -9.30 11.68
C MET A 62 3.07 -9.01 10.23
N THR A 63 3.09 -10.03 9.37
CA THR A 63 3.39 -9.86 7.94
C THR A 63 2.36 -8.94 7.28
N ILE A 64 1.07 -9.21 7.47
CA ILE A 64 -0.02 -8.40 6.90
C ILE A 64 0.02 -6.97 7.47
N VAL A 65 0.16 -6.83 8.78
CA VAL A 65 0.27 -5.52 9.46
C VAL A 65 1.44 -4.69 8.93
N ASN A 66 2.61 -5.30 8.74
CA ASN A 66 3.78 -4.60 8.22
C ASN A 66 3.59 -4.18 6.75
N GLN A 67 2.92 -4.99 5.94
CA GLN A 67 2.57 -4.62 4.57
C GLN A 67 1.59 -3.45 4.52
N MET A 68 0.58 -3.46 5.40
CA MET A 68 -0.38 -2.35 5.51
C MET A 68 0.30 -1.04 5.93
N LYS A 69 1.21 -1.09 6.92
CA LYS A 69 2.05 0.06 7.31
C LYS A 69 2.90 0.57 6.14
N HIS A 70 3.47 -0.32 5.34
CA HIS A 70 4.26 0.05 4.17
C HIS A 70 3.45 0.85 3.13
N TYR A 71 2.16 0.55 2.96
CA TYR A 71 1.26 1.29 2.07
C TYR A 71 0.68 2.57 2.67
N GLY A 72 1.09 2.94 3.90
CA GLY A 72 0.73 4.20 4.55
C GLY A 72 -0.50 4.13 5.44
N GLU A 73 -0.94 2.94 5.86
CA GLU A 73 -1.94 2.85 6.92
C GLU A 73 -1.32 3.22 8.27
N ASN A 74 -1.81 4.31 8.87
CA ASN A 74 -1.59 4.58 10.28
C ASN A 74 -2.45 3.60 11.08
N MET A 75 -1.90 2.44 11.39
CA MET A 75 -2.45 1.60 12.45
C MET A 75 -2.14 2.28 13.78
N GLU A 76 -3.08 3.08 14.28
CA GLU A 76 -3.06 3.47 15.69
C GLU A 76 -3.00 2.18 16.51
N ASN A 77 -2.06 2.12 17.46
CA ASN A 77 -1.99 1.01 18.40
C ASN A 77 -3.27 1.02 19.25
N ILE A 78 -4.31 0.35 18.79
CA ILE A 78 -5.44 0.00 19.64
C ILE A 78 -4.90 -1.07 20.58
N ARG A 79 -4.38 -0.63 21.73
CA ARG A 79 -4.12 -1.49 22.87
C ARG A 79 -5.48 -1.98 23.37
N VAL A 80 -5.74 -3.26 23.17
CA VAL A 80 -6.81 -3.99 23.87
C VAL A 80 -6.32 -4.33 25.27
#